data_AF-A0A4V2YLY3-F1
#
_entry.id   AF-A0A4V2YLY3-F1
#
_cell.length_a   1.000
_cell.length_b   1.000
_cell.length_c   1.000
_cell.angle_alpha   90.00
_cell.angle_beta   90.00
_cell.angle_gamma   90.00
#
_symmetry.space_group_name_H-M   'P 1'
#
loop_
_entity.id
_entity.type
_entity.pdbx_description
1 polymer ?
#
loop_
_entity_poly.entity_id
_entity_poly.type
_entity_poly.pdbx_seq_one_letter_code
_entity_poly.pdbx_strand_id
1 'polypeptide(L)'
;MTLLCLLTGHRAAEWSFLSDADKCRQVQRCRRCDGVVKAETLHSWGEPQRTAGRGACAANFSCQECGEQKQDFAHQFEVVWGKAGGRCTKTNRCAGCGEVAWRFEDHQYSIGNPICERCGYDSFVDEA
;
A
#
# COMPACT_ATOMS: atom_id res chain seq x y z
N MET A 1 -22.03 12.87 34.42
CA MET A 1 -22.31 11.44 34.17
C MET A 1 -23.43 11.01 35.10
N THR A 2 -24.51 10.41 34.58
CA THR A 2 -25.64 9.94 35.40
C THR A 2 -25.40 8.53 35.92
N LEU A 3 -25.53 8.32 37.24
CA LEU A 3 -25.35 7.06 37.98
C LEU A 3 -26.06 5.86 37.33
N LEU A 4 -27.19 6.08 36.67
CA LEU A 4 -27.99 5.05 36.02
C LEU A 4 -27.25 4.34 34.86
N CYS A 5 -26.40 5.05 34.12
CA CYS A 5 -25.65 4.47 32.99
C CYS A 5 -24.47 3.60 33.47
N LEU A 6 -23.91 3.89 34.65
CA LEU A 6 -22.86 3.07 35.26
C LEU A 6 -23.41 1.70 35.70
N LEU A 7 -24.67 1.64 36.12
CA LEU A 7 -25.33 0.43 36.61
C LEU A 7 -25.94 -0.43 35.50
N THR A 8 -26.43 0.19 34.43
CA THR A 8 -27.22 -0.51 33.39
C THR A 8 -26.52 -0.59 32.02
N GLY A 9 -25.30 -0.05 31.93
CA GLY A 9 -24.57 0.09 30.67
C GLY A 9 -25.09 1.25 29.81
N HIS A 10 -24.21 1.75 28.95
CA HIS A 10 -24.57 2.77 27.97
C HIS A 10 -25.41 2.15 26.84
N ARG A 11 -26.48 2.85 26.44
CA ARG A 11 -27.31 2.47 25.27
C ARG A 11 -26.99 3.37 24.10
N ALA A 12 -26.38 2.79 23.07
CA ALA A 12 -25.92 3.52 21.91
C ALA A 12 -27.08 4.13 21.09
N ALA A 13 -26.95 5.40 20.74
CA ALA A 13 -27.78 6.10 19.78
C ALA A 13 -27.33 5.77 18.34
N GLU A 14 -27.96 6.43 17.37
CA GLU A 14 -27.44 6.43 16.01
C GLU A 14 -26.12 7.21 15.94
N TRP A 15 -25.33 6.93 14.91
CA TRP A 15 -24.12 7.68 14.63
C TRP A 15 -24.46 9.09 14.16
N SER A 16 -23.72 10.07 14.66
CA SER A 16 -23.80 11.44 14.18
C SER A 16 -22.42 12.07 14.08
N PHE A 17 -22.27 13.01 13.15
CA PHE A 17 -21.06 13.83 13.09
C PHE A 17 -20.99 14.77 14.29
N LEU A 18 -19.80 14.94 14.85
CA LEU A 18 -19.60 15.74 16.07
C LEU A 18 -19.86 17.24 15.81
N SER A 19 -19.50 17.72 14.62
CA SER A 19 -19.81 19.07 14.14
C SER A 19 -19.62 19.15 12.61
N ASP A 20 -20.19 20.18 11.98
CA ASP A 20 -19.95 20.48 10.55
C ASP A 20 -18.48 20.81 10.24
N ALA A 21 -17.70 21.19 11.27
CA ALA A 21 -16.27 21.44 11.16
C ALA A 21 -15.44 20.15 11.22
N ASP A 22 -15.95 19.11 11.89
CA ASP A 22 -15.25 17.82 12.09
C ASP A 22 -15.95 16.72 11.28
N LYS A 23 -16.01 16.95 9.96
CA LYS A 23 -16.75 16.14 8.98
C LYS A 23 -16.29 14.70 8.84
N CYS A 24 -15.13 14.35 9.39
CA CYS A 24 -14.62 12.98 9.38
C CYS A 24 -14.90 12.25 10.69
N ARG A 25 -15.32 12.95 11.75
CA ARG A 25 -15.49 12.35 13.08
C ARG A 25 -16.94 12.06 13.39
N GLN A 26 -17.25 10.78 13.48
CA GLN A 26 -18.55 10.30 13.93
C GLN A 26 -18.48 9.87 15.39
N VAL A 27 -19.54 10.16 16.13
CA VAL A 27 -19.71 9.70 17.50
C VAL A 27 -21.03 8.97 17.64
N GLN A 28 -21.00 7.97 18.51
CA GLN A 28 -22.19 7.32 19.00
C GLN A 28 -22.38 7.73 20.45
N ARG A 29 -23.46 8.47 20.73
CA ARG A 29 -23.78 8.95 22.08
C ARG A 29 -24.75 8.03 22.80
N CYS A 30 -24.76 8.08 24.12
CA CYS A 30 -25.71 7.33 24.92
C CYS A 30 -27.07 8.02 24.87
N ARG A 31 -28.13 7.32 24.46
CA ARG A 31 -29.50 7.87 24.38
C ARG A 31 -30.03 8.45 25.71
N ARG A 32 -29.43 8.06 26.85
CA ARG A 32 -29.89 8.44 28.20
C ARG A 32 -29.08 9.57 28.84
N CYS A 33 -27.78 9.60 28.62
CA CYS A 33 -26.88 10.52 29.33
C CYS A 33 -26.06 11.41 28.41
N ASP A 34 -26.25 11.28 27.09
CA ASP A 34 -25.53 11.97 26.02
C ASP A 34 -24.00 11.79 26.01
N GLY A 35 -23.48 10.95 26.91
CA GLY A 35 -22.05 10.61 26.96
C GLY A 35 -21.62 9.84 25.71
N VAL A 36 -20.44 10.14 25.20
CA VAL A 36 -19.85 9.44 24.05
C VAL A 36 -19.56 7.98 24.44
N VAL A 37 -20.18 7.05 23.71
CA VAL A 37 -20.01 5.60 23.88
C VAL A 37 -18.90 5.09 22.96
N LYS A 38 -18.85 5.63 21.73
CA LYS A 38 -17.87 5.30 20.71
C LYS A 38 -17.59 6.53 19.84
N ALA A 39 -16.37 6.62 19.33
CA ALA A 39 -15.98 7.62 18.34
C ALA A 39 -15.14 6.94 17.27
N GLU A 40 -15.38 7.29 16.01
CA GLU A 40 -14.64 6.79 14.85
C GLU A 40 -14.32 7.95 13.92
N THR A 41 -13.18 7.85 13.24
CA THR A 41 -12.79 8.76 12.18
C THR A 41 -12.92 8.04 10.85
N LEU A 42 -13.77 8.55 9.97
CA LEU A 42 -14.04 8.01 8.65
C LEU A 42 -13.67 9.06 7.60
N HIS A 43 -12.59 8.81 6.88
CA HIS A 43 -12.14 9.68 5.79
C HIS A 43 -12.69 9.21 4.45
N SER A 44 -13.29 10.14 3.69
CA SER A 44 -13.49 9.97 2.25
C SER A 44 -12.22 10.40 1.53
N TRP A 45 -11.41 9.44 1.10
CA TRP A 45 -10.15 9.71 0.39
C TRP A 45 -10.43 9.99 -1.10
N GLY A 46 -9.86 11.08 -1.63
CA GLY A 46 -9.92 11.39 -3.05
C GLY A 46 -9.03 10.48 -3.92
N GLU A 47 -8.99 10.77 -5.22
CA GLU A 47 -8.13 10.05 -6.16
C GLU A 47 -6.64 10.18 -5.78
N PRO A 48 -5.86 9.09 -5.91
CA PRO A 48 -4.44 9.11 -5.58
C PRO A 48 -3.66 9.98 -6.55
N GLN A 49 -2.86 10.90 -6.02
CA GLN A 49 -1.86 11.62 -6.79
C GLN A 49 -0.53 10.87 -6.74
N ARG A 50 -0.11 10.33 -7.90
CA ARG A 50 1.16 9.64 -8.06
C ARG A 50 2.23 10.62 -8.52
N THR A 51 3.36 10.64 -7.85
CA THR A 51 4.54 11.37 -8.31
C THR A 51 5.21 10.60 -9.45
N ALA A 52 5.29 11.20 -10.63
CA ALA A 52 6.07 10.65 -11.74
C ALA A 52 7.57 10.81 -11.47
N GLY A 53 8.34 9.72 -11.51
CA GLY A 53 9.79 9.72 -11.29
C GLY A 53 10.31 8.41 -10.70
N ARG A 54 11.64 8.25 -10.59
CA ARG A 54 12.22 7.14 -9.82
C ARG A 54 11.77 7.30 -8.36
N GLY A 55 10.95 6.36 -7.87
CA GLY A 55 10.27 6.49 -6.56
C GLY A 55 8.75 6.50 -6.64
N ALA A 56 8.16 6.31 -7.83
CA ALA A 56 6.72 6.39 -8.10
C ALA A 56 5.84 5.29 -7.46
N CYS A 57 6.33 4.57 -6.45
CA CYS A 57 5.51 3.59 -5.72
C CYS A 57 4.69 4.29 -4.59
N ALA A 58 4.91 5.60 -4.33
CA ALA A 58 4.11 6.42 -3.42
C ALA A 58 2.84 7.00 -4.08
N ALA A 59 1.70 6.84 -3.42
CA ALA A 59 0.43 7.47 -3.75
C ALA A 59 -0.01 8.37 -2.60
N ASN A 60 -0.18 9.67 -2.88
CA ASN A 60 -0.70 10.61 -1.90
C ASN A 60 -2.23 10.69 -2.05
N PHE A 61 -2.94 10.64 -0.92
CA PHE A 61 -4.38 10.79 -0.85
C PHE A 61 -4.69 11.99 0.04
N SER A 62 -5.67 12.78 -0.39
CA SER A 62 -6.23 13.87 0.41
C SER A 62 -7.67 13.51 0.76
N CYS A 63 -8.06 13.70 2.01
CA CYS A 63 -9.45 13.57 2.41
C CYS A 63 -10.26 14.73 1.81
N GLN A 64 -11.36 14.41 1.13
CA GLN A 64 -12.21 15.39 0.45
C GLN A 64 -12.94 16.33 1.42
N GLU A 65 -13.10 15.90 2.68
CA GLU A 65 -13.87 16.64 3.68
C GLU A 65 -13.01 17.50 4.61
N CYS A 66 -11.88 16.97 5.10
CA CYS A 66 -11.02 17.66 6.07
C CYS A 66 -9.64 18.07 5.54
N GLY A 67 -9.27 17.63 4.33
CA GLY A 67 -7.95 17.92 3.75
C GLY A 67 -6.78 17.17 4.38
N GLU A 68 -7.03 16.28 5.35
CA GLU A 68 -5.99 15.39 5.89
C GLU A 68 -5.32 14.60 4.76
N GLN A 69 -4.01 14.41 4.87
CA GLN A 69 -3.21 13.71 3.87
C GLN A 69 -2.72 12.38 4.43
N LYS A 70 -2.81 11.33 3.61
CA LYS A 70 -2.08 10.08 3.85
C LYS A 70 -1.25 9.72 2.63
N GLN A 71 -0.20 8.95 2.87
CA GLN A 71 0.62 8.38 1.82
C GLN A 71 0.54 6.86 1.94
N ASP A 72 0.34 6.19 0.81
CA ASP A 72 0.44 4.73 0.71
C ASP A 72 1.55 4.37 -0.27
N PHE A 73 2.15 3.20 -0.06
CA PHE A 73 3.25 2.69 -0.87
C PHE A 73 2.83 1.37 -1.49
N ALA A 74 2.42 1.41 -2.75
CA ALA A 74 2.04 0.22 -3.50
C ALA A 74 3.13 -0.10 -4.52
N HIS A 75 4.06 -0.98 -4.12
CA HIS A 75 5.05 -1.49 -5.06
C HIS A 75 4.41 -2.44 -6.05
N GLN A 76 4.55 -2.13 -7.34
CA GLN A 76 4.22 -3.05 -8.42
C GLN A 76 5.49 -3.75 -8.86
N PHE A 77 5.74 -4.93 -8.29
CA PHE A 77 6.93 -5.70 -8.57
C PHE A 77 6.75 -6.54 -9.84
N GLU A 78 7.74 -6.45 -10.73
CA GLU A 78 7.84 -7.25 -11.94
C GLU A 78 9.12 -8.09 -11.94
N VAL A 79 9.02 -9.27 -12.56
CA VAL A 79 10.17 -10.16 -12.71
C VAL A 79 10.98 -9.72 -13.93
N VAL A 80 12.21 -9.29 -13.67
CA VAL A 80 13.19 -8.94 -14.69
C VAL A 80 14.32 -9.96 -14.68
N TRP A 81 14.69 -10.45 -15.86
CA TRP A 81 15.85 -11.32 -16.05
C TRP A 81 17.04 -10.50 -16.53
N GLY A 82 18.23 -10.78 -16.01
CA GLY A 82 19.48 -10.11 -16.41
C GLY A 82 20.71 -11.00 -16.27
N LYS A 83 21.87 -10.54 -16.76
CA LYS A 83 23.16 -11.25 -16.66
C LYS A 83 24.05 -10.60 -15.61
N ALA A 84 24.65 -11.38 -14.73
CA ALA A 84 25.72 -10.93 -13.83
C ALA A 84 26.74 -12.06 -13.65
N GLY A 85 28.03 -11.78 -13.92
CA GLY A 85 29.11 -12.76 -13.69
C GLY A 85 28.95 -14.09 -14.44
N GLY A 86 28.44 -14.05 -15.68
CA GLY A 86 28.21 -15.27 -16.48
C GLY A 86 27.01 -16.11 -16.04
N ARG A 87 26.20 -15.64 -15.08
CA ARG A 87 24.98 -16.30 -14.60
C ARG A 87 23.74 -15.51 -14.97
N CYS A 88 22.62 -16.22 -15.08
CA CYS A 88 21.31 -15.61 -15.17
C CYS A 88 20.86 -15.16 -13.76
N THR A 89 20.42 -13.92 -13.66
CA THR A 89 19.83 -13.33 -12.46
C THR A 89 18.34 -13.12 -12.68
N LYS A 90 17.55 -13.59 -11.73
CA LYS A 90 16.11 -13.30 -11.64
C LYS A 90 15.92 -12.26 -10.55
N THR A 91 15.48 -11.07 -10.94
CA THR A 91 15.26 -9.96 -10.01
C THR A 91 13.78 -9.61 -9.98
N ASN A 92 13.21 -9.45 -8.80
CA ASN A 92 11.86 -8.91 -8.64
C ASN A 92 11.96 -7.43 -8.27
N ARG A 93 11.59 -6.55 -9.20
CA ARG A 93 11.89 -5.10 -9.15
C ARG A 93 10.60 -4.27 -9.21
N CYS A 94 10.42 -3.23 -8.38
CA CYS A 94 9.27 -2.30 -8.52
C CYS A 94 9.42 -1.58 -9.87
N ALA A 95 8.45 -1.70 -10.76
CA ALA A 95 8.45 -0.99 -12.05
C ALA A 95 8.51 0.55 -11.87
N GLY A 96 7.96 1.05 -10.75
CA GLY A 96 7.94 2.49 -10.45
C GLY A 96 9.23 3.05 -9.84
N CYS A 97 9.85 2.36 -8.88
CA CYS A 97 11.02 2.89 -8.15
C CYS A 97 12.33 2.14 -8.37
N GLY A 98 12.29 0.96 -8.99
CA GLY A 98 13.47 0.12 -9.20
C GLY A 98 13.93 -0.64 -7.95
N GLU A 99 13.23 -0.55 -6.82
CA GLU A 99 13.52 -1.32 -5.62
C GLU A 99 13.46 -2.82 -5.89
N VAL A 100 14.41 -3.57 -5.34
CA VAL A 100 14.51 -5.02 -5.53
C VAL A 100 13.97 -5.72 -4.27
N ALA A 101 12.83 -6.39 -4.38
CA ALA A 101 12.26 -7.18 -3.29
C ALA A 101 13.10 -8.44 -3.01
N TRP A 102 13.56 -9.08 -4.08
CA TRP A 102 14.46 -10.23 -3.99
C TRP A 102 15.24 -10.41 -5.29
N ARG A 103 16.38 -11.09 -5.16
CA ARG A 103 17.22 -11.54 -6.27
C ARG A 103 17.52 -13.02 -6.04
N PHE A 104 17.29 -13.83 -7.07
CA PHE A 104 17.82 -15.18 -7.14
C PHE A 104 18.85 -15.25 -8.26
N GLU A 105 19.99 -15.87 -7.94
CA GLU A 105 20.97 -16.32 -8.91
C GLU A 105 20.72 -17.79 -9.09
N ASP A 106 20.24 -18.21 -10.26
CA ASP A 106 20.10 -19.64 -10.50
C ASP A 106 20.34 -20.02 -11.96
N HIS A 107 20.95 -21.20 -12.07
CA HIS A 107 21.35 -22.00 -13.23
C HIS A 107 22.75 -21.79 -13.81
N GLN A 108 23.47 -22.92 -13.86
CA GLN A 108 24.48 -23.24 -14.87
C GLN A 108 23.77 -23.63 -16.17
N TYR A 109 24.36 -23.26 -17.31
CA TYR A 109 23.94 -23.67 -18.64
C TYR A 109 23.78 -25.20 -18.74
N SER A 110 22.75 -25.66 -19.46
CA SER A 110 22.73 -27.03 -19.95
C SER A 110 23.85 -27.18 -20.96
N ILE A 111 24.75 -28.16 -20.77
CA ILE A 111 25.83 -28.45 -21.71
C ILE A 111 25.21 -28.67 -23.10
N GLY A 112 25.49 -27.76 -24.04
CA GLY A 112 25.03 -27.83 -25.43
C GLY A 112 23.87 -26.91 -25.85
N ASN A 113 23.30 -26.07 -24.98
CA ASN A 113 22.33 -25.04 -25.38
C ASN A 113 22.82 -23.62 -25.04
N PRO A 114 23.19 -22.80 -26.04
CA PRO A 114 23.67 -21.42 -25.84
C PRO A 114 22.56 -20.46 -25.44
N ILE A 115 21.29 -20.81 -25.67
CA ILE A 115 20.15 -19.95 -25.40
C ILE A 115 19.48 -20.38 -24.10
N CYS A 116 19.45 -19.48 -23.11
CA CYS A 116 18.64 -19.69 -21.91
C CYS A 116 17.16 -19.57 -22.27
N GLU A 117 16.43 -20.68 -22.32
CA GLU A 117 15.01 -20.74 -22.67
C GLU A 117 14.09 -19.90 -21.75
N ARG A 118 14.58 -19.50 -20.56
CA ARG A 118 13.81 -18.68 -19.61
C ARG A 118 14.01 -17.17 -19.77
N CYS A 119 15.19 -16.72 -20.18
CA CYS A 119 15.47 -15.30 -20.36
C CYS A 119 15.79 -14.91 -21.81
N GLY A 120 15.78 -15.87 -22.75
CA GLY A 120 16.07 -15.67 -24.17
C GLY A 120 17.53 -15.28 -24.47
N TYR A 121 18.43 -15.41 -23.49
CA TYR A 121 19.82 -14.97 -23.62
C TYR A 121 20.65 -15.97 -24.41
N ASP A 122 21.32 -15.51 -25.48
CA ASP A 122 22.24 -16.28 -26.34
C ASP A 122 23.71 -16.03 -25.95
N SER A 123 24.42 -17.09 -25.55
CA SER A 123 25.81 -17.02 -25.12
C SER A 123 26.82 -16.72 -26.24
N PHE A 124 26.44 -16.85 -27.52
CA PHE A 124 27.37 -16.64 -28.65
C PHE A 124 27.53 -15.16 -29.06
N VAL A 125 26.71 -14.25 -28.53
CA VAL A 125 26.70 -12.85 -28.96
C VAL A 125 27.68 -11.97 -28.14
N ASP A 126 28.19 -12.47 -27.02
CA ASP A 126 29.11 -11.74 -26.11
C ASP A 126 30.60 -12.15 -26.26
N GLU A 127 30.92 -13.12 -27.12
CA GLU A 127 32.32 -13.53 -27.40
C GLU A 127 32.91 -12.90 -28.67
N ALA A 128 32.22 -11.92 -29.29
CA ALA A 128 32.64 -11.23 -30.50
C ALA A 128 33.21 -9.81 -30.23
#